data_AF-A0A916HGT9-F1
#
_entry.id   AF-A0A916HGT9-F1
#
_cell.length_a   1.000
_cell.length_b   1.000
_cell.length_c   1.000
_cell.angle_alpha   90.00
_cell.angle_beta   90.00
_cell.angle_gamma   90.00
#
_symmetry.space_group_name_H-M   'P 1'
#
loop_
_entity.id
_entity.type
_entity.pdbx_description
1 polymer ?
#
loop_
_entity_poly.entity_id
_entity_poly.type
_entity_poly.pdbx_seq_one_letter_code
_entity_poly.pdbx_strand_id
1 'polypeptide(L)' 'MNRPMSRERALSPVAASKSLFFLAAGLSFALSVFLFFSGDHERGIFVGIWVPSILSAGNLLLQGARHD' A
#
# COMPACT_ATOMS: atom_id res chain seq x y z
N MET A 1 -35.18 -24.21 -10.91
CA MET A 1 -35.40 -22.77 -11.17
C MET A 1 -35.22 -22.04 -9.85
N ASN A 2 -34.30 -21.06 -9.80
CA ASN A 2 -34.11 -19.97 -8.81
C ASN A 2 -32.66 -19.80 -8.35
N ARG A 3 -31.94 -18.91 -9.05
CA ARG A 3 -30.75 -18.21 -8.56
C ARG A 3 -31.13 -16.73 -8.35
N PRO A 4 -31.03 -16.21 -7.13
CA PRO A 4 -30.50 -14.86 -6.91
C PRO A 4 -29.26 -14.98 -6.00
N MET A 5 -28.05 -14.73 -6.49
CA MET A 5 -27.49 -13.40 -6.80
C MET A 5 -27.50 -12.44 -5.58
N SER A 6 -26.83 -12.81 -4.50
CA SER A 6 -26.37 -11.84 -3.49
C SER A 6 -24.86 -11.96 -3.36
N ARG A 7 -24.19 -11.36 -4.34
CA ARG A 7 -22.76 -11.13 -4.35
C ARG A 7 -22.51 -9.97 -3.40
N GLU A 8 -22.69 -10.18 -2.10
CA GLU A 8 -22.20 -9.26 -1.09
C GLU A 8 -20.68 -9.33 -1.16
N ARG A 9 -20.11 -8.52 -2.06
CA ARG A 9 -18.76 -8.02 -1.89
C ARG A 9 -18.80 -7.14 -0.65
N ALA A 10 -18.91 -7.75 0.53
CA ALA A 10 -18.31 -7.19 1.71
C ALA A 10 -16.89 -6.86 1.26
N LEU A 11 -16.58 -5.57 1.16
CA LEU A 11 -15.23 -5.11 0.91
C LEU A 11 -14.40 -5.75 2.01
N SER A 12 -13.70 -6.83 1.67
CA SER A 12 -13.01 -7.61 2.70
C SER A 12 -12.08 -6.63 3.41
N PRO A 13 -12.01 -6.62 4.75
CA PRO A 13 -11.14 -5.69 5.48
C PRO A 13 -9.69 -5.73 4.95
N VAL A 14 -9.29 -6.89 4.42
CA VAL A 14 -8.06 -7.15 3.67
C VAL A 14 -7.90 -6.26 2.41
N ALA A 15 -8.95 -6.04 1.61
CA ALA A 15 -8.91 -5.16 0.44
C ALA A 15 -8.72 -3.68 0.82
N ALA A 16 -9.35 -3.24 1.91
CA ALA A 16 -9.16 -1.89 2.44
C ALA A 16 -7.72 -1.69 2.97
N SER A 17 -7.17 -2.68 3.69
CA SER A 17 -5.78 -2.65 4.15
C SER A 17 -4.78 -2.60 3.00
N LYS A 18 -4.99 -3.38 1.91
CA LYS A 18 -4.16 -3.28 0.69
C LYS A 18 -4.12 -1.85 0.15
N SER A 19 -5.28 -1.23 0.00
CA SER A 19 -5.38 0.14 -0.51
C SER A 19 -4.61 1.13 0.37
N LEU A 20 -4.64 0.96 1.69
CA LEU A 20 -3.88 1.79 2.63
C LEU A 20 -2.35 1.67 2.42
N PHE A 21 -1.84 0.45 2.23
CA PHE A 21 -0.41 0.23 1.95
C PHE A 21 0.02 0.83 0.61
N PHE A 22 -0.82 0.70 -0.43
CA PHE A 22 -0.57 1.34 -1.72
C PHE A 22 -0.58 2.87 -1.61
N LEU A 23 -1.51 3.43 -0.84
CA LEU A 23 -1.58 4.87 -0.60
C LEU A 23 -0.35 5.37 0.16
N ALA A 24 0.09 4.64 1.20
CA ALA A 24 1.30 4.95 1.96
C ALA A 24 2.56 4.89 1.08
N ALA A 25 2.68 3.86 0.23
CA ALA A 25 3.79 3.74 -0.72
C ALA A 25 3.78 4.91 -1.73
N GLY A 26 2.61 5.28 -2.26
CA GLY A 26 2.45 6.42 -3.17
C GLY A 26 2.78 7.76 -2.52
N LEU A 27 2.37 7.98 -1.27
CA LEU A 27 2.73 9.17 -0.49
C LEU A 27 4.24 9.23 -0.22
N SER A 28 4.89 8.11 0.11
CA SER A 28 6.35 8.06 0.29
C SER A 28 7.08 8.38 -1.02
N PHE A 29 6.57 7.90 -2.15
CA PHE A 29 7.13 8.25 -3.46
C PHE A 29 6.95 9.74 -3.79
N ALA A 30 5.76 10.30 -3.56
CA ALA A 30 5.50 11.72 -3.78
C ALA A 30 6.39 12.62 -2.91
N LEU A 31 6.59 12.25 -1.65
CA LEU A 31 7.49 12.95 -0.72
C LEU A 31 8.96 12.85 -1.16
N SER A 32 9.39 11.68 -1.64
CA SER A 32 10.73 11.47 -2.21
C SER A 32 10.99 12.41 -3.40
N VAL A 33 10.05 12.47 -4.35
CA VAL A 33 10.13 13.36 -5.50
C VAL A 33 10.13 14.83 -5.06
N PHE A 34 9.23 15.21 -4.14
CA PHE A 34 9.15 16.58 -3.64
C PHE A 34 10.47 17.04 -2.99
N LEU A 35 11.08 16.23 -2.11
CA LEU A 35 12.37 16.57 -1.49
C LEU A 35 13.52 16.60 -2.50
N PHE A 36 13.52 15.67 -3.45
CA PHE A 36 14.53 15.62 -4.51
C PHE A 36 14.54 16.91 -5.33
N PHE A 37 13.36 17.40 -5.74
CA PHE A 37 13.23 18.66 -6.47
C PHE A 37 13.39 19.91 -5.57
N SER A 38 13.24 19.79 -4.25
CA SER A 38 13.43 20.89 -3.31
C SER A 38 14.91 21.20 -3.01
N GLY A 39 15.85 20.41 -3.54
CA GLY A 39 17.30 20.60 -3.40
C GLY A 39 17.97 19.65 -2.40
N ASP A 40 17.20 18.94 -1.58
CA ASP A 40 17.66 17.93 -0.62
C ASP A 40 17.66 16.53 -1.27
N HIS A 41 18.52 16.34 -2.28
CA HIS A 41 18.61 15.08 -3.05
C HIS A 41 18.86 13.85 -2.17
N GLU A 42 19.70 13.95 -1.14
CA GLU A 42 20.03 12.82 -0.25
C GLU A 42 18.82 12.33 0.53
N ARG A 43 18.00 13.26 1.04
CA ARG A 43 16.76 12.92 1.75
C ARG A 43 15.70 12.37 0.80
N GLY A 44 15.62 12.92 -0.42
CA GLY A 44 14.74 12.39 -1.46
C GLY A 44 15.04 10.92 -1.77
N ILE A 45 16.30 10.55 -1.95
CA ILE A 45 16.72 9.16 -2.20
C ILE A 45 16.42 8.27 -1.00
N PHE A 46 16.69 8.74 0.23
CA PHE A 46 16.45 7.96 1.45
C PHE A 46 14.97 7.61 1.62
N VAL A 47 14.07 8.57 1.37
CA VAL A 47 12.61 8.37 1.40
C VAL A 47 12.13 7.50 0.23
N GLY A 48 12.81 7.56 -0.93
CA GLY A 48 12.51 6.71 -2.08
C GLY A 48 12.74 5.23 -1.81
N ILE A 49 13.78 4.89 -1.03
CA ILE A 49 14.08 3.51 -0.60
C ILE A 49 13.00 2.95 0.33
N TRP A 50 12.19 3.78 0.98
CA TRP A 50 11.12 3.30 1.86
C TRP A 50 9.94 2.70 1.08
N VAL A 51 9.75 3.05 -0.19
CA VAL A 51 8.68 2.53 -1.05
C VAL A 51 8.70 0.98 -1.12
N PRO A 52 9.81 0.31 -1.50
CA PRO A 52 9.88 -1.14 -1.51
C PRO A 52 9.74 -1.77 -0.11
N SER A 53 10.16 -1.08 0.95
CA SER A 53 9.99 -1.53 2.35
C SER A 53 8.52 -1.51 2.78
N ILE A 54 7.77 -0.47 2.44
CA ILE A 54 6.32 -0.34 2.74
C ILE A 54 5.53 -1.41 1.98
N LEU A 55 5.88 -1.66 0.71
CA LEU A 55 5.24 -2.71 -0.10
C LEU A 55 5.56 -4.11 0.44
N SER A 56 6.80 -4.36 0.88
CA SER A 56 7.18 -5.63 1.51
C SER A 56 6.47 -5.84 2.84
N ALA A 57 6.37 -4.81 3.68
CA ALA A 57 5.62 -4.85 4.94
C ALA A 57 4.12 -5.08 4.70
N GLY A 58 3.53 -4.40 3.71
CA GLY A 58 2.14 -4.62 3.32
C GLY A 58 1.90 -6.04 2.83
N ASN A 59 2.79 -6.59 2.02
CA ASN A 59 2.72 -7.98 1.57
C ASN A 59 2.86 -8.98 2.74
N LEU A 60 3.78 -8.74 3.67
CA LEU A 60 3.99 -9.58 4.86
C LEU A 60 2.77 -9.58 5.78
N LEU A 61 2.27 -8.38 6.16
CA LEU A 61 1.13 -8.23 7.06
C LEU A 61 -0.15 -8.82 6.47
N LEU A 62 -0.32 -8.69 5.15
CA LEU A 62 -1.46 -9.22 4.45
C LEU A 62 -1.37 -10.72 4.15
N GLN A 63 -0.16 -11.27 3.98
CA GLN A 63 0.05 -12.71 3.92
C GLN A 63 -0.15 -13.36 5.30
N GLY A 64 0.34 -12.73 6.37
CA GLY A 64 0.14 -13.20 7.74
C GLY A 64 -1.34 -13.32 8.10
N ALA A 65 -2.15 -12.32 7.73
CA ALA A 65 -3.60 -12.34 7.94
C ALA A 65 -4.38 -13.40 7.13
N ARG A 66 -3.73 -14.12 6.20
CA ARG A 66 -4.35 -15.22 5.42
C ARG A 66 -4.15 -16.59 6.10
N HIS A 67 -3.35 -16.67 7.16
CA HIS A 67 -2.97 -17.93 7.81
C HIS A 67 -3.72 -18.21 9.13
N ASP A 68 -4.71 -17.39 9.49
CA ASP A 68 -5.68 -17.61 10.56
C ASP A 68 -7.07 -17.95 9.98
#